data_AF-A0A3A4Z9Z3-F1
#
_entry.id   AF-A0A3A4Z9Z3-F1
#
_cell.length_a   1.000
_cell.length_b   1.000
_cell.length_c   1.000
_cell.angle_alpha   90.00
_cell.angle_beta   90.00
_cell.angle_gamma   90.00
#
_symmetry.space_group_name_H-M   'P 1'
#
loop_
_entity.id
_entity.type
_entity.pdbx_description
1 polymer ?
#
loop_
_entity_poly.entity_id
_entity_poly.type
_entity_poly.pdbx_seq_one_letter_code
_entity_poly.pdbx_strand_id
1 'polypeptide(L)' 'MAKRCGNIDDNVERCTCTYEGCPRHGNCCECLRYHLAARELPACAFPPDVERTWDRSFERFIKTYR' A
#
# COMPACT_ATOMS: atom_id res chain seq x y z
N MET A 1 -16.46 -12.10 -10.03
CA MET A 1 -15.62 -11.39 -11.03
C MET A 1 -14.90 -10.27 -10.30
N ALA A 2 -13.56 -10.28 -10.23
CA ALA A 2 -12.81 -9.18 -9.64
C ALA A 2 -13.05 -7.93 -10.50
N LYS A 3 -13.64 -6.90 -9.89
CA LYS A 3 -13.97 -5.64 -10.57
C LYS A 3 -12.65 -4.96 -10.96
N ARG A 4 -12.42 -4.74 -12.26
CA ARG A 4 -11.21 -4.05 -12.74
C ARG A 4 -11.24 -2.60 -12.24
N CYS A 5 -10.14 -2.14 -11.63
CA CYS A 5 -9.99 -0.75 -11.21
C CYS A 5 -9.89 0.15 -12.44
N GLY A 6 -10.73 1.18 -12.53
CA GLY A 6 -10.73 2.11 -13.66
C GLY A 6 -9.54 3.07 -13.69
N ASN A 7 -8.85 3.24 -12.56
CA ASN A 7 -7.74 4.20 -12.40
C ASN A 7 -6.40 3.48 -12.22
N ILE A 8 -6.28 2.22 -12.68
CA ILE A 8 -5.09 1.41 -12.37
C ILE A 8 -3.81 2.06 -12.92
N ASP A 9 -3.86 2.62 -14.12
CA ASP A 9 -2.70 3.24 -14.78
C ASP A 9 -2.20 4.45 -13.97
N ASP A 10 -3.10 5.37 -13.61
CA ASP A 10 -2.78 6.53 -12.76
C ASP A 10 -2.29 6.12 -11.35
N ASN A 11 -2.90 5.06 -10.79
CA ASN A 11 -2.55 4.60 -9.45
C ASN A 11 -1.18 3.91 -9.41
N VAL A 12 -0.77 3.26 -10.49
CA VAL A 12 0.58 2.64 -10.59
C VAL A 12 1.65 3.72 -10.48
N GLU A 13 1.46 4.87 -11.12
CA GLU A 13 2.42 5.99 -11.05
C GLU A 13 2.57 6.58 -9.64
N ARG A 14 1.53 6.46 -8.81
CA ARG A 14 1.49 6.97 -7.43
C ARG A 14 1.78 5.91 -6.37
N CYS A 15 1.91 4.66 -6.78
CA CYS A 15 2.12 3.56 -5.87
C CYS A 15 3.55 3.59 -5.32
N THR A 16 3.70 3.70 -4.01
CA THR A 16 5.03 3.75 -3.35
C THR A 16 5.48 2.40 -2.79
N CYS A 17 4.73 1.32 -3.05
CA CYS A 17 5.09 -0.03 -2.60
C CYS A 17 6.45 -0.45 -3.15
N THR A 18 7.38 -0.75 -2.23
CA THR A 18 8.76 -1.13 -2.58
C THR A 18 8.92 -2.62 -2.91
N TYR A 19 7.85 -3.41 -2.79
CA TYR A 19 7.86 -4.83 -3.16
C TYR A 19 7.87 -5.05 -4.67
N GLU A 20 9.02 -5.46 -5.17
CA GLU A 20 9.21 -5.83 -6.58
C GLU A 20 8.27 -6.99 -6.95
N GLY A 21 7.55 -6.83 -8.06
CA GLY A 21 6.60 -7.83 -8.53
C GLY A 21 5.27 -7.89 -7.76
N CYS A 22 4.95 -6.89 -6.93
CA CYS A 22 3.66 -6.83 -6.24
C CYS A 22 2.48 -6.95 -7.22
N PRO A 23 1.63 -7.99 -7.12
CA PRO A 23 0.52 -8.21 -8.04
C PRO A 23 -0.64 -7.22 -7.84
N ARG A 24 -0.53 -6.34 -6.83
CA ARG A 24 -1.55 -5.36 -6.43
C ARG A 24 -1.15 -3.92 -6.73
N HIS A 25 -0.02 -3.67 -7.40
CA HIS A 25 0.35 -2.31 -7.84
C HIS A 25 -0.78 -1.64 -8.64
N GLY A 26 -1.12 -0.42 -8.26
CA GLY A 26 -2.24 0.36 -8.81
C GLY A 26 -3.65 -0.16 -8.48
N ASN A 27 -3.80 -1.39 -8.00
CA ASN A 27 -5.08 -1.97 -7.61
C ASN A 27 -5.37 -1.70 -6.12
N CYS A 28 -5.67 -0.44 -5.80
CA CYS A 28 -5.78 0.04 -4.41
C CYS A 28 -6.82 -0.71 -3.57
N CYS A 29 -7.94 -1.13 -4.16
CA CYS A 29 -8.97 -1.89 -3.43
C CYS A 29 -8.45 -3.25 -2.94
N GLU A 30 -7.75 -3.99 -3.81
CA GLU A 30 -7.18 -5.28 -3.46
C GLU A 30 -5.93 -5.13 -2.57
N CYS A 31 -5.13 -4.08 -2.78
CA CYS A 31 -4.02 -3.71 -1.91
C CYS A 31 -4.49 -3.47 -0.46
N LEU A 32 -5.54 -2.66 -0.29
CA LEU A 32 -6.10 -2.36 1.02
C LEU A 32 -6.67 -3.61 1.71
N ARG A 33 -7.46 -4.42 0.99
CA ARG A 33 -8.00 -5.68 1.53
C ARG A 33 -6.90 -6.62 2.03
N TYR A 34 -5.83 -6.76 1.25
CA TYR A 34 -4.70 -7.62 1.59
C TYR A 34 -4.00 -7.16 2.87
N HIS A 35 -3.60 -5.89 2.96
CA HIS A 35 -2.91 -5.37 4.15
C HIS A 35 -3.80 -5.32 5.39
N LEU A 36 -5.08 -4.93 5.26
CA LEU A 36 -5.99 -4.92 6.40
C LEU A 36 -6.22 -6.31 6.99
N ALA A 37 -6.24 -7.36 6.16
CA ALA A 37 -6.32 -8.74 6.63
C ALA A 37 -5.10 -9.13 7.48
N ALA A 38 -3.94 -8.53 7.22
CA ALA A 38 -2.71 -8.68 7.99
C ALA A 38 -2.55 -7.68 9.15
N ARG A 39 -3.57 -6.83 9.41
CA ARG A 39 -3.50 -5.70 10.36
C ARG A 39 -2.40 -4.68 10.02
N GLU A 40 -2.22 -4.43 8.73
CA GLU A 40 -1.27 -3.47 8.15
C GLU A 40 -1.99 -2.41 7.30
N LEU A 41 -1.25 -1.37 6.93
CA LEU A 41 -1.65 -0.39 5.92
C LEU A 41 -0.80 -0.54 4.65
N PRO A 42 -1.31 -0.14 3.46
CA PRO A 42 -0.51 -0.08 2.25
C PRO A 42 0.71 0.84 2.38
N ALA A 43 1.77 0.56 1.62
CA ALA A 43 2.96 1.41 1.51
C ALA A 43 2.65 2.89 1.21
N CYS A 44 1.59 3.17 0.44
CA CYS A 44 1.13 4.53 0.13
C CYS A 44 0.72 5.35 1.36
N ALA A 45 0.52 4.71 2.51
CA ALA A 45 0.21 5.39 3.76
C ALA A 45 1.47 5.83 4.53
N PHE A 46 2.67 5.60 3.99
CA PHE A 46 3.94 5.88 4.67
C PHE A 46 4.87 6.75 3.81
N PRO A 47 5.68 7.63 4.43
CA PRO A 47 6.77 8.31 3.75
C PRO A 47 7.81 7.32 3.18
N PRO A 48 8.58 7.69 2.12
CA PRO A 48 9.53 6.78 1.48
C PRO A 48 10.59 6.20 2.43
N ASP A 49 11.08 6.99 3.38
CA ASP A 49 12.06 6.54 4.38
C ASP A 49 11.47 5.52 5.36
N VAL A 50 10.19 5.64 5.70
CA VAL A 50 9.47 4.70 6.57
C VAL A 50 9.14 3.42 5.82
N GLU A 51 8.62 3.50 4.60
CA GLU A 51 8.29 2.34 3.77
C GLU A 51 9.53 1.45 3.51
N ARG A 52 10.73 2.04 3.42
CA ARG A 52 11.99 1.28 3.31
C ARG A 52 12.28 0.37 4.51
N THR A 53 11.65 0.59 5.66
CA THR A 53 11.77 -0.30 6.83
C THR A 53 10.77 -1.44 6.82
N TRP A 54 9.83 -1.45 5.87
CA TRP A 54 8.78 -2.46 5.68
C TRP A 54 7.83 -2.66 6.86
N ASP A 55 7.93 -1.82 7.89
CA ASP A 55 7.01 -1.83 9.02
C ASP A 55 5.73 -1.10 8.62
N ARG A 56 4.77 -1.88 8.13
CA ARG A 56 3.47 -1.38 7.68
C ARG A 56 2.38 -1.48 8.76
N SER A 57 2.79 -1.63 10.02
CA SER A 57 1.85 -1.73 11.14
C SER A 57 1.10 -0.43 11.40
N PHE A 58 -0.09 -0.54 11.99
CA PHE A 58 -0.82 0.63 12.50
C PHE A 58 -0.03 1.39 13.58
N GLU A 59 0.80 0.70 14.37
CA GLU A 59 1.64 1.35 15.37
C GLU A 59 2.69 2.25 14.71
N ARG A 60 3.35 1.76 13.64
CA ARG A 60 4.28 2.57 12.86
C ARG A 60 3.58 3.77 12.25
N PHE A 61 2.39 3.59 11.68
CA PHE A 61 1.59 4.68 11.11
C PHE A 61 1.31 5.78 12.15
N ILE A 62 0.85 5.41 13.35
CA ILE A 62 0.60 6.38 14.42
C ILE A 62 1.89 7.09 14.84
N LYS A 63 3.03 6.39 14.93
CA LYS A 63 4.33 7.00 15.26
C LYS A 63 4.83 7.97 14.19
N THR A 64 4.53 7.71 12.92
CA THR A 64 4.97 8.52 11.79
C THR A 64 4.24 9.87 11.68
N TYR A 65 2.96 9.93 12.09
CA TYR A 65 2.10 11.11 11.89
C TYR A 65 1.62 11.78 13.20
N ARG A 66 2.21 11.42 14.33
CA ARG A 66 2.04 12.13 15.60
C ARG A 66 2.98 13.32 15.69
#